data_AF-A0A5B9EBF7-F1
#
_entry.id   AF-A0A5B9EBF7-F1
#
_cell.length_a   1.000
_cell.length_b   1.000
_cell.length_c   1.000
_cell.angle_alpha   90.00
_cell.angle_beta   90.00
_cell.angle_gamma   90.00
#
_symmetry.space_group_name_H-M   'P 1'
#
loop_
_entity.id
_entity.type
_entity.pdbx_description
1 polymer ?
#
loop_
_entity_poly.entity_id
_entity_poly.type
_entity_poly.pdbx_seq_one_letter_code
_entity_poly.pdbx_strand_id
1 'polypeptide(L)'
;MSMCTALRIVFLGLATGIPGYGVAQNGALTPLNAAEIRSVERALDRSLLPKGATDVHLVTSQTFHVQSAGYTELTLVPIRYTISEPGLVEGIDREHDQCGLYLIEPSSTTRFEKMVEGDEAGPIQCSGIEGVGLARGQGPHAQVILIFNAHTVRRSRSAPYLVSWSENDKHYVVEALTPPAGVPVSDSLTIAQVRKWMESR
;
A
#
# COMPACT_ATOMS: atom_id res chain seq x y z
N MET A 1 68.80 15.24 -2.86
CA MET A 1 68.16 13.96 -2.46
C MET A 1 67.39 14.22 -1.18
N SER A 2 66.06 14.33 -1.28
CA SER A 2 65.18 14.77 -0.19
C SER A 2 64.12 13.69 0.06
N MET A 3 64.06 13.20 1.31
CA MET A 3 62.95 12.43 1.88
C MET A 3 61.83 13.40 2.28
N CYS A 4 60.57 13.03 2.05
CA CYS A 4 59.42 13.31 2.94
C CYS A 4 58.21 12.50 2.44
N THR A 5 57.82 11.42 3.12
CA THR A 5 56.86 11.36 4.24
C THR A 5 55.45 11.03 3.73
N ALA A 6 54.98 9.86 4.17
CA ALA A 6 53.71 9.25 3.83
C ALA A 6 52.52 9.97 4.46
N LEU A 7 51.35 9.85 3.81
CA LEU A 7 50.06 10.00 4.47
C LEU A 7 49.14 8.86 4.01
N ARG A 8 48.98 7.85 4.88
CA ARG A 8 47.91 6.84 4.79
C ARG A 8 46.67 7.45 5.43
N ILE A 9 45.65 7.73 4.63
CA ILE A 9 44.31 8.05 5.14
C ILE A 9 43.57 6.72 5.30
N VAL A 10 43.37 6.32 6.56
CA VAL A 10 42.47 5.25 6.97
C VAL A 10 41.07 5.85 7.05
N PHE A 11 40.18 5.50 6.11
CA PHE A 11 38.75 5.77 6.25
C PHE A 11 38.11 4.60 7.00
N LEU A 12 37.95 4.76 8.32
CA LEU A 12 37.00 4.02 9.14
C LEU A 12 35.60 4.60 8.89
N GLY A 13 34.90 4.05 7.90
CA GLY A 13 33.47 4.28 7.72
C GLY A 13 32.67 3.24 8.49
N LEU A 14 32.33 3.54 9.75
CA LEU A 14 31.32 2.83 10.51
C LEU A 14 29.95 3.06 9.84
N ALA A 15 29.50 2.11 9.04
CA ALA A 15 28.12 2.03 8.59
C ALA A 15 27.28 1.42 9.71
N THR A 16 26.80 2.26 10.63
CA THR A 16 25.71 1.90 11.53
C THR A 16 24.43 1.80 10.70
N GLY A 17 23.85 0.60 10.70
CA GLY A 17 22.64 0.27 9.96
C GLY A 17 21.46 1.14 10.38
N ILE A 18 20.94 1.90 9.42
CA ILE A 18 19.55 2.32 9.41
C ILE A 18 18.81 1.21 8.66
N PRO A 19 17.80 0.53 9.25
CA PRO A 19 16.98 -0.41 8.49
C PRO A 19 16.37 0.34 7.31
N GLY A 20 16.69 -0.13 6.11
CA GLY A 20 16.36 0.52 4.86
C GLY A 20 14.86 0.60 4.67
N TYR A 21 14.32 1.81 4.69
CA TYR A 21 13.21 2.15 3.80
C TYR A 21 13.75 1.97 2.39
N GLY A 22 13.26 0.94 1.69
CA GLY A 22 13.60 0.71 0.29
C GLY A 22 13.36 1.98 -0.49
N VAL A 23 14.45 2.64 -0.89
CA VAL A 23 14.44 3.91 -1.60
C VAL A 23 13.64 3.73 -2.88
N ALA A 24 12.51 4.44 -2.96
CA ALA A 24 11.71 4.57 -4.17
C ALA A 24 12.62 4.98 -5.32
N GLN A 25 12.74 4.15 -6.36
CA GLN A 25 13.40 4.56 -7.58
C GLN A 25 12.52 5.64 -8.26
N ASN A 26 12.93 6.88 -8.02
CA ASN A 26 12.78 8.10 -8.81
C ASN A 26 11.37 8.44 -9.32
N GLY A 27 10.66 9.23 -8.50
CA GLY A 27 9.89 10.37 -9.00
C GLY A 27 8.44 10.10 -9.40
N ALA A 28 7.80 9.06 -8.87
CA ALA A 28 6.39 8.83 -9.15
C ALA A 28 5.51 8.69 -7.92
N LEU A 29 6.04 8.35 -6.73
CA LEU A 29 5.24 8.25 -5.51
C LEU A 29 5.75 9.28 -4.51
N THR A 30 4.96 10.32 -4.30
CA THR A 30 5.30 11.43 -3.40
C THR A 30 4.34 11.41 -2.21
N PRO A 31 4.83 11.32 -0.96
CA PRO A 31 3.97 11.44 0.21
C PRO A 31 3.25 12.79 0.23
N LEU A 32 1.99 12.79 0.67
CA LEU A 32 1.24 14.03 0.84
C LEU A 32 1.81 14.86 1.99
N ASN A 33 1.83 16.18 1.82
CA ASN A 33 2.10 17.10 2.90
C ASN A 33 0.87 17.26 3.83
N ALA A 34 1.06 17.87 4.99
CA ALA A 34 0.01 17.99 6.00
C ALA A 34 -1.22 18.81 5.53
N ALA A 35 -1.05 19.77 4.61
CA ALA A 35 -2.16 20.53 4.08
C ALA A 35 -2.98 19.69 3.08
N GLU A 36 -2.32 18.92 2.23
CA GLU A 36 -2.93 17.97 1.31
C GLU A 36 -3.70 16.89 2.06
N ILE A 37 -3.10 16.30 3.10
CA ILE A 37 -3.76 15.31 3.98
C ILE A 37 -5.07 15.89 4.54
N ARG A 38 -5.05 17.09 5.13
CA ARG A 38 -6.27 17.72 5.65
C ARG A 38 -7.30 18.06 4.58
N SER A 39 -6.86 18.29 3.34
CA SER A 39 -7.77 18.48 2.22
C SER A 39 -8.46 17.16 1.85
N VAL A 40 -7.68 16.09 1.74
CA VAL A 40 -8.17 14.72 1.51
C VAL A 40 -9.13 14.30 2.61
N GLU A 41 -8.76 14.43 3.88
CA GLU A 41 -9.61 14.07 5.03
C GLU A 41 -10.99 14.72 4.98
N ARG A 42 -11.07 15.97 4.54
CA ARG A 42 -12.34 16.71 4.39
C ARG A 42 -13.11 16.31 3.14
N ALA A 43 -12.43 15.86 2.10
CA ALA A 43 -13.01 15.47 0.83
C ALA A 43 -13.41 13.98 0.77
N LEU A 44 -12.97 13.16 1.73
CA LEU A 44 -13.34 11.75 1.78
C LEU A 44 -14.85 11.59 2.00
N ASP A 45 -15.51 11.01 1.01
CA ASP A 45 -16.92 10.66 1.09
C ASP A 45 -17.09 9.36 1.88
N ARG A 46 -17.46 9.50 3.15
CA ARG A 46 -17.73 8.38 4.05
C ARG A 46 -18.91 7.51 3.61
N SER A 47 -19.76 7.98 2.69
CA SER A 47 -20.85 7.16 2.14
C SER A 47 -20.36 6.02 1.26
N LEU A 48 -19.10 6.09 0.79
CA LEU A 48 -18.45 5.03 0.02
C LEU A 48 -17.94 3.86 0.89
N LEU A 49 -17.92 4.03 2.21
CA LEU A 49 -17.50 2.98 3.14
C LEU A 49 -18.56 1.88 3.25
N PRO A 50 -18.16 0.65 3.64
CA PRO A 50 -19.11 -0.40 3.98
C PRO A 50 -20.06 0.06 5.08
N LYS A 51 -21.32 -0.35 4.97
CA LYS A 51 -22.34 -0.05 5.98
C LYS A 51 -21.88 -0.57 7.35
N GLY A 52 -21.94 0.30 8.37
CA GLY A 52 -21.50 -0.04 9.72
C GLY A 52 -20.02 0.22 9.99
N ALA A 53 -19.27 0.78 9.03
CA ALA A 53 -17.90 1.23 9.27
C ALA A 53 -17.86 2.37 10.30
N THR A 54 -17.08 2.18 11.37
CA THR A 54 -16.76 3.16 12.41
C THR A 54 -15.26 3.37 12.51
N ASP A 55 -14.82 4.29 13.39
CA ASP A 55 -13.40 4.50 13.73
C ASP A 55 -12.48 4.61 12.51
N VAL A 56 -12.92 5.44 11.55
CA VAL A 56 -12.22 5.61 10.28
C VAL A 56 -10.96 6.45 10.50
N HIS A 57 -9.82 5.85 10.24
CA HIS A 57 -8.50 6.46 10.38
C HIS A 57 -7.77 6.43 9.04
N LEU A 58 -7.37 7.61 8.54
CA LEU A 58 -6.43 7.68 7.43
C LEU A 58 -5.05 7.29 7.92
N VAL A 59 -4.37 6.46 7.14
CA VAL A 59 -2.96 6.17 7.38
C VAL A 59 -2.14 7.25 6.69
N THR A 60 -2.11 8.44 7.31
CA THR A 60 -1.58 9.67 6.72
C THR A 60 -0.11 9.56 6.31
N SER A 61 0.69 8.79 7.05
CA SER A 61 2.08 8.45 6.71
C SER A 61 2.24 7.58 5.47
N GLN A 62 1.14 7.06 4.93
CA GLN A 62 1.07 6.15 3.80
C GLN A 62 0.14 6.68 2.70
N THR A 63 -0.13 7.99 2.69
CA THR A 63 -0.91 8.62 1.62
C THR A 63 0.04 9.17 0.56
N PHE A 64 -0.18 8.80 -0.71
CA PHE A 64 0.77 9.09 -1.80
C PHE A 64 0.07 9.69 -3.02
N HIS A 65 0.71 10.70 -3.62
CA HIS A 65 0.47 11.10 -4.99
C HIS A 65 1.30 10.21 -5.92
N VAL A 66 0.62 9.62 -6.89
CA VAL A 66 1.25 9.07 -8.08
C VAL A 66 1.45 10.21 -9.07
N GLN A 67 2.57 10.92 -8.99
CA GLN A 67 2.84 12.08 -9.84
C GLN A 67 4.23 11.95 -10.47
N SER A 68 4.28 11.64 -11.75
CA SER A 68 5.49 11.70 -12.56
C SER A 68 5.19 12.30 -13.94
N ALA A 69 6.22 12.83 -14.60
CA ALA A 69 6.07 13.37 -15.95
C ALA A 69 5.54 12.30 -16.91
N GLY A 70 4.34 12.51 -17.44
CA GLY A 70 3.69 11.62 -18.38
C GLY A 70 2.64 10.69 -17.78
N TYR A 71 2.44 10.67 -16.45
CA TYR A 71 1.31 9.96 -15.84
C TYR A 71 0.18 10.90 -15.41
N THR A 72 -1.05 10.46 -15.58
CA THR A 72 -2.23 11.00 -14.90
C THR A 72 -2.03 10.86 -13.40
N GLU A 73 -2.25 11.97 -12.70
CA GLU A 73 -2.16 12.00 -11.25
C GLU A 73 -3.18 11.04 -10.63
N LEU A 74 -2.80 10.35 -9.57
CA LEU A 74 -3.67 9.51 -8.76
C LEU A 74 -3.27 9.70 -7.31
N THR A 75 -4.23 9.93 -6.42
CA THR A 75 -3.94 9.93 -4.98
C THR A 75 -4.42 8.63 -4.36
N LEU A 76 -3.52 7.95 -3.68
CA LEU A 76 -3.79 6.72 -2.94
C LEU A 76 -3.88 7.06 -1.46
N VAL A 77 -5.04 6.80 -0.86
CA VAL A 77 -5.33 7.11 0.54
C VAL A 77 -5.74 5.84 1.27
N PRO A 78 -4.78 5.15 1.90
CA PRO A 78 -5.07 3.98 2.71
C PRO A 78 -5.80 4.40 3.97
N ILE A 79 -6.80 3.63 4.34
CA ILE A 79 -7.55 3.82 5.57
C ILE A 79 -7.65 2.53 6.38
N ARG A 80 -7.83 2.69 7.68
CA ARG A 80 -8.30 1.66 8.59
C ARG A 80 -9.68 2.05 9.09
N TYR A 81 -10.55 1.08 9.28
CA TYR A 81 -11.88 1.29 9.83
C TYR A 81 -12.31 0.05 10.61
N THR A 82 -13.20 0.23 11.57
CA THR A 82 -13.78 -0.86 12.34
C THR A 82 -15.12 -1.23 11.74
N ILE A 83 -15.43 -2.53 11.66
CA ILE A 83 -16.78 -3.00 11.36
C ILE A 83 -17.23 -3.96 12.46
N SER A 84 -18.48 -3.81 12.90
CA SER A 84 -19.12 -4.76 13.81
C SER A 84 -19.81 -5.83 12.98
N GLU A 85 -19.35 -7.06 13.10
CA GLU A 85 -20.02 -8.22 12.51
C GLU A 85 -20.73 -9.04 13.60
N PRO A 86 -21.91 -9.63 13.30
CA PRO A 86 -22.57 -10.52 14.23
C PRO A 86 -21.62 -11.66 14.60
N GLY A 87 -21.31 -11.80 15.89
CA GLY A 87 -20.45 -12.88 16.34
C GLY A 87 -21.11 -14.25 16.17
N LEU A 88 -20.29 -15.30 16.26
CA LEU A 88 -20.74 -16.70 16.30
C LEU A 88 -21.64 -16.99 17.53
N VAL A 89 -21.69 -16.09 18.50
CA VAL A 89 -22.56 -16.15 19.68
C VAL A 89 -23.62 -15.06 19.53
N GLU A 90 -24.88 -15.47 19.50
CA GLU A 90 -26.03 -14.57 19.34
C GLU A 90 -25.99 -13.45 20.40
N GLY A 91 -26.06 -12.19 19.93
CA GLY A 91 -26.03 -11.00 20.78
C GLY A 91 -24.65 -10.49 21.19
N ILE A 92 -23.55 -11.10 20.72
CA ILE A 92 -22.19 -10.56 20.89
C ILE A 92 -21.65 -10.16 19.52
N ASP A 93 -21.75 -8.87 19.19
CA ASP A 93 -21.06 -8.32 18.03
C ASP A 93 -19.55 -8.35 18.25
N ARG A 94 -18.80 -8.67 17.21
CA ARG A 94 -17.34 -8.59 17.23
C ARG A 94 -16.88 -7.44 16.33
N GLU A 95 -16.04 -6.60 16.91
CA GLU A 95 -15.39 -5.53 16.17
C GLU A 95 -14.14 -6.06 15.45
N HIS A 96 -14.03 -5.68 14.18
CA HIS A 96 -12.94 -6.09 13.31
C HIS A 96 -12.32 -4.88 12.62
N ASP A 97 -11.03 -4.66 12.85
CA ASP A 97 -10.22 -3.71 12.09
C ASP A 97 -10.05 -4.19 10.65
N GLN A 98 -10.53 -3.40 9.71
CA GLN A 98 -10.41 -3.62 8.27
C GLN A 98 -9.51 -2.56 7.64
N CYS A 99 -8.96 -2.89 6.48
CA CYS A 99 -8.25 -1.93 5.63
C CYS A 99 -9.08 -1.61 4.40
N GLY A 100 -8.92 -0.39 3.93
CA GLY A 100 -9.48 0.06 2.67
C GLY A 100 -8.50 0.99 1.96
N LEU A 101 -8.80 1.25 0.70
CA LEU A 101 -8.05 2.19 -0.11
C LEU A 101 -9.03 3.12 -0.79
N TYR A 102 -8.88 4.42 -0.56
CA TYR A 102 -9.47 5.40 -1.44
C TYR A 102 -8.53 5.69 -2.62
N LEU A 103 -9.11 5.69 -3.81
CA LEU A 103 -8.47 6.14 -5.04
C LEU A 103 -9.13 7.46 -5.44
N ILE A 104 -8.35 8.54 -5.46
CA ILE A 104 -8.84 9.87 -5.83
C ILE A 104 -8.18 10.26 -7.15
N GLU A 105 -9.01 10.37 -8.18
CA GLU A 105 -8.60 10.82 -9.51
C GLU A 105 -8.76 12.34 -9.66
N PRO A 106 -8.00 13.00 -10.54
CA PRO A 106 -8.08 14.46 -10.77
C PRO A 106 -9.44 14.90 -11.30
N SER A 107 -10.19 13.99 -11.93
CA SER A 107 -11.58 14.16 -12.36
C SER A 107 -12.55 14.34 -11.18
N SER A 108 -12.07 14.27 -9.93
CA SER A 108 -12.83 14.27 -8.68
C SER A 108 -13.67 13.01 -8.45
N THR A 109 -13.39 11.93 -9.21
CA THR A 109 -13.96 10.62 -8.91
C THR A 109 -13.18 10.00 -7.75
N THR A 110 -13.82 9.95 -6.59
CA THR A 110 -13.32 9.23 -5.42
C THR A 110 -13.94 7.85 -5.41
N ARG A 111 -13.12 6.82 -5.22
CA ARG A 111 -13.57 5.43 -5.10
C ARG A 111 -13.02 4.81 -3.86
N PHE A 112 -13.77 3.87 -3.30
CA PHE A 112 -13.35 3.06 -2.18
C PHE A 112 -13.23 1.59 -2.61
N GLU A 113 -12.09 0.99 -2.29
CA GLU A 113 -11.83 -0.42 -2.50
C GLU A 113 -11.57 -1.08 -1.14
N LYS A 114 -12.35 -2.13 -0.84
CA LYS A 114 -12.12 -2.94 0.35
C LYS A 114 -10.85 -3.77 0.12
N MET A 115 -9.90 -3.67 1.03
CA MET A 115 -8.68 -4.45 0.97
C MET A 115 -8.83 -5.67 1.85
N VAL A 116 -8.35 -6.81 1.36
CA VAL A 116 -8.38 -8.11 2.04
C VAL A 116 -9.80 -8.66 2.22
N GLU A 117 -10.23 -9.48 1.28
CA GLU A 117 -11.45 -10.28 1.39
C GLU A 117 -11.09 -11.68 1.91
N GLY A 118 -11.81 -12.15 2.93
CA GLY A 118 -11.56 -13.44 3.54
C GLY A 118 -12.32 -14.57 2.85
N ASP A 119 -11.57 -15.52 2.31
CA ASP A 119 -11.99 -16.89 1.97
C ASP A 119 -11.68 -17.90 3.09
N GLU A 120 -10.95 -17.46 4.12
CA GLU A 120 -10.61 -18.27 5.28
C GLU A 120 -11.63 -18.14 6.40
N ALA A 121 -11.84 -19.21 7.16
CA ALA A 121 -12.87 -19.38 8.19
C ALA A 121 -12.68 -18.49 9.45
N GLY A 122 -12.45 -17.20 9.28
CA GLY A 122 -12.38 -16.20 10.33
C GLY A 122 -12.24 -14.78 9.79
N PRO A 123 -12.57 -13.77 10.63
CA PRO A 123 -12.45 -12.37 10.25
C PRO A 123 -10.98 -12.05 9.99
N ILE A 124 -10.66 -11.61 8.78
CA ILE A 124 -9.33 -11.13 8.46
C ILE A 124 -9.24 -9.68 8.93
N GLN A 125 -8.30 -9.41 9.82
CA GLN A 125 -7.95 -8.07 10.26
C GLN A 125 -6.78 -7.54 9.44
N CYS A 126 -6.66 -6.24 9.29
CA CYS A 126 -5.51 -5.66 8.61
C CYS A 126 -4.84 -4.56 9.42
N SER A 127 -3.50 -4.58 9.46
CA SER A 127 -2.69 -3.63 10.26
C SER A 127 -2.27 -2.38 9.48
N GLY A 128 -2.47 -2.37 8.15
CA GLY A 128 -2.13 -1.25 7.26
C GLY A 128 -1.27 -1.68 6.06
N ILE A 129 -0.60 -0.72 5.42
CA ILE A 129 0.30 -0.98 4.28
C ILE A 129 1.72 -1.26 4.79
N GLU A 130 2.30 -2.38 4.34
CA GLU A 130 3.70 -2.76 4.55
C GLU A 130 4.63 -2.23 3.44
N GLY A 131 4.10 -2.08 2.23
CA GLY A 131 4.87 -1.58 1.10
C GLY A 131 4.01 -0.97 0.02
N VAL A 132 4.54 0.07 -0.62
CA VAL A 132 4.02 0.66 -1.85
C VAL A 132 5.14 0.82 -2.86
N GLY A 133 4.84 0.64 -4.14
CA GLY A 133 5.81 0.95 -5.17
C GLY A 133 5.23 0.83 -6.57
N LEU A 134 5.88 1.42 -7.56
CA LEU A 134 5.45 1.26 -8.95
C LEU A 134 5.68 -0.17 -9.44
N ALA A 135 4.71 -0.71 -10.18
CA ALA A 135 4.85 -1.95 -10.93
C ALA A 135 5.50 -1.66 -12.29
N ARG A 136 4.79 -0.89 -13.12
CA ARG A 136 5.12 -0.45 -14.49
C ARG A 136 4.30 0.81 -14.82
N GLY A 137 4.59 1.49 -15.93
CA GLY A 137 3.67 2.46 -16.53
C GLY A 137 3.03 1.88 -17.79
N GLN A 138 1.73 2.06 -17.98
CA GLN A 138 1.03 1.76 -19.23
C GLN A 138 0.42 3.04 -19.78
N GLY A 139 1.02 3.58 -20.85
CA GLY A 139 0.58 4.86 -21.40
C GLY A 139 0.60 5.97 -20.34
N PRO A 140 -0.47 6.78 -20.22
CA PRO A 140 -0.54 7.82 -19.21
C PRO A 140 -0.91 7.29 -17.81
N HIS A 141 -1.13 6.00 -17.60
CA HIS A 141 -1.56 5.49 -16.30
C HIS A 141 -0.47 4.62 -15.66
N ALA A 142 -0.01 5.03 -14.47
CA ALA A 142 0.92 4.23 -13.68
C ALA A 142 0.20 3.02 -13.05
N GLN A 143 0.90 1.88 -12.99
CA GLN A 143 0.50 0.73 -12.21
C GLN A 143 1.24 0.74 -10.87
N VAL A 144 0.52 0.55 -9.77
CA VAL A 144 1.06 0.62 -8.40
C VAL A 144 0.84 -0.70 -7.69
N ILE A 145 1.89 -1.25 -7.09
CA ILE A 145 1.83 -2.36 -6.17
C ILE A 145 1.61 -1.81 -4.76
N LEU A 146 0.63 -2.37 -4.06
CA LEU A 146 0.39 -2.17 -2.63
C LEU A 146 0.53 -3.51 -1.92
N ILE A 147 1.16 -3.52 -0.75
CA ILE A 147 1.27 -4.71 0.10
C ILE A 147 0.64 -4.36 1.43
N PHE A 148 -0.48 -5.00 1.78
CA PHE A 148 -1.12 -4.84 3.07
C PHE A 148 -0.68 -5.96 4.02
N ASN A 149 -0.60 -5.67 5.32
CA ASN A 149 -0.49 -6.74 6.30
C ASN A 149 -1.88 -7.22 6.69
N ALA A 150 -2.19 -8.46 6.35
CA ALA A 150 -3.40 -9.15 6.74
C ALA A 150 -3.11 -10.13 7.89
N HIS A 151 -3.89 -10.08 8.94
CA HIS A 151 -3.78 -10.98 10.08
C HIS A 151 -5.10 -11.72 10.32
N THR A 152 -4.96 -12.96 10.75
CA THR A 152 -6.02 -13.72 11.39
C THR A 152 -5.57 -14.03 12.81
N VAL A 153 -6.47 -14.59 13.62
CA VAL A 153 -6.12 -15.16 14.93
C VAL A 153 -4.99 -16.21 14.88
N ARG A 154 -4.67 -16.77 13.72
CA ARG A 154 -3.67 -17.85 13.57
C ARG A 154 -2.38 -17.42 12.88
N ARG A 155 -2.41 -16.38 12.05
CA ARG A 155 -1.25 -16.00 11.20
C ARG A 155 -1.34 -14.58 10.68
N SER A 156 -0.18 -13.99 10.46
CA SER A 156 0.06 -12.77 9.66
C SER A 156 0.42 -13.18 8.24
N ARG A 157 0.02 -12.41 7.23
CA ARG A 157 0.47 -12.58 5.85
C ARG A 157 0.51 -11.23 5.13
N SER A 158 1.52 -11.02 4.31
CA SER A 158 1.51 -9.93 3.33
C SER A 158 0.51 -10.24 2.21
N ALA A 159 -0.40 -9.31 1.93
CA ALA A 159 -1.40 -9.40 0.87
C ALA A 159 -1.10 -8.35 -0.21
N PRO A 160 -0.51 -8.74 -1.35
CA PRO A 160 -0.18 -7.81 -2.42
C PRO A 160 -1.39 -7.53 -3.32
N TYR A 161 -1.50 -6.30 -3.78
CA TYR A 161 -2.51 -5.78 -4.67
C TYR A 161 -1.86 -4.98 -5.80
N LEU A 162 -2.50 -5.02 -6.97
CA LEU A 162 -2.16 -4.18 -8.11
C LEU A 162 -3.26 -3.15 -8.34
N VAL A 163 -2.89 -1.88 -8.29
CA VAL A 163 -3.70 -0.78 -8.79
C VAL A 163 -3.32 -0.54 -10.24
N SER A 164 -4.27 -0.65 -11.16
CA SER A 164 -4.04 -0.47 -12.59
C SER A 164 -5.23 0.22 -13.25
N TRP A 165 -5.01 0.81 -14.42
CA TRP A 165 -6.09 1.44 -15.18
C TRP A 165 -6.83 0.41 -16.03
N SER A 166 -8.16 0.36 -15.92
CA SER A 166 -9.03 -0.43 -16.78
C SER A 166 -9.47 0.40 -17.98
N GLU A 167 -9.05 0.00 -19.18
CA GLU A 167 -9.50 0.64 -20.42
C GLU A 167 -10.98 0.41 -20.72
N ASN A 168 -11.57 -0.66 -20.18
CA ASN A 168 -12.98 -0.96 -20.38
C ASN A 168 -13.85 -0.06 -19.51
N ASP A 169 -13.46 0.09 -18.24
CA ASP A 169 -14.27 0.78 -17.24
C ASP A 169 -13.89 2.26 -17.07
N LYS A 170 -12.79 2.68 -17.72
CA LYS A 170 -12.25 4.05 -17.73
C LYS A 170 -11.98 4.60 -16.33
N HIS A 171 -11.36 3.78 -15.48
CA HIS A 171 -10.97 4.13 -14.11
C HIS A 171 -9.86 3.21 -13.59
N TYR A 172 -9.27 3.57 -12.45
CA TYR A 172 -8.39 2.64 -11.72
C TYR A 172 -9.18 1.50 -11.07
N VAL A 173 -8.68 0.27 -11.22
CA VAL A 173 -9.15 -0.95 -10.56
C VAL A 173 -8.07 -1.50 -9.63
N VAL A 174 -8.51 -2.28 -8.63
CA VAL A 174 -7.62 -2.93 -7.67
C VAL A 174 -7.78 -4.44 -7.78
N GLU A 175 -6.69 -5.15 -8.03
CA GLU A 175 -6.67 -6.60 -8.16
C GLU A 175 -5.80 -7.22 -7.06
N ALA A 176 -6.32 -8.24 -6.36
CA ALA A 176 -5.52 -9.04 -5.44
C ALA A 176 -4.54 -9.93 -6.22
N LEU A 177 -3.24 -9.89 -5.87
CA LEU A 177 -2.22 -10.67 -6.57
C LEU A 177 -1.97 -12.01 -5.88
N THR A 178 -2.26 -13.10 -6.57
CA THR A 178 -1.88 -14.45 -6.13
C THR A 178 -0.42 -14.79 -6.50
N PRO A 179 0.40 -15.33 -5.58
CA PRO A 179 1.72 -15.81 -5.92
C PRO A 179 1.67 -16.92 -6.99
N PRO A 180 2.68 -17.03 -7.88
CA PRO A 180 2.78 -18.13 -8.82
C PRO A 180 2.83 -19.49 -8.12
N ALA A 181 2.38 -20.54 -8.82
CA ALA A 181 2.42 -21.90 -8.28
C ALA A 181 3.85 -22.28 -7.83
N GLY A 182 3.97 -22.82 -6.61
CA GLY A 182 5.25 -23.21 -6.04
C GLY A 182 6.07 -22.08 -5.40
N VAL A 183 5.59 -20.84 -5.44
CA VAL A 183 6.18 -19.74 -4.66
C VAL A 183 5.52 -19.71 -3.28
N PRO A 184 6.26 -19.92 -2.18
CA PRO A 184 5.68 -19.84 -0.84
C PRO A 184 5.24 -18.40 -0.56
N VAL A 185 4.04 -18.26 0.00
CA VAL A 185 3.59 -16.98 0.57
C VAL A 185 4.39 -16.78 1.85
N SER A 186 5.32 -15.84 1.84
CA SER A 186 6.06 -15.45 3.05
C SER A 186 5.25 -14.50 3.91
N ASP A 187 5.50 -14.53 5.21
CA ASP A 187 4.93 -13.58 6.17
C ASP A 187 5.37 -12.13 5.90
N SER A 188 6.44 -11.96 5.10
CA SER A 188 6.91 -10.67 4.62
C SER A 188 7.17 -10.69 3.11
N LEU A 189 6.49 -9.81 2.38
CA LEU A 189 6.71 -9.59 0.95
C LEU A 189 7.28 -8.21 0.68
N THR A 190 8.21 -8.13 -0.27
CA THR A 190 8.75 -6.88 -0.78
C THR A 190 8.16 -6.54 -2.15
N ILE A 191 8.11 -5.25 -2.49
CA ILE A 191 7.69 -4.77 -3.81
C ILE A 191 8.49 -5.42 -4.94
N ALA A 192 9.80 -5.64 -4.74
CA ALA A 192 10.66 -6.27 -5.74
C ALA A 192 10.27 -7.73 -6.01
N GLN A 193 9.91 -8.49 -4.95
CA GLN A 193 9.42 -9.86 -5.12
C GLN A 193 8.10 -9.90 -5.87
N VAL A 194 7.14 -9.04 -5.50
CA VAL A 194 5.84 -8.96 -6.18
C VAL A 194 6.02 -8.56 -7.64
N ARG A 195 6.89 -7.58 -7.94
CA ARG A 195 7.19 -7.19 -9.33
C ARG A 195 7.74 -8.36 -10.14
N LYS A 196 8.65 -9.15 -9.56
CA LYS A 196 9.19 -10.35 -10.21
C LYS A 196 8.10 -11.39 -10.48
N TRP A 197 7.11 -11.54 -9.59
CA TRP A 197 5.98 -12.43 -9.85
C TRP A 197 5.16 -11.99 -11.05
N MET A 198 4.91 -10.69 -11.17
CA MET A 198 4.17 -10.12 -12.30
C MET A 198 4.90 -10.30 -13.64
N GLU A 199 6.24 -10.34 -13.64
CA GLU A 199 7.04 -10.58 -14.84
C GLU A 199 6.99 -12.03 -15.33
N SER A 200 6.64 -12.98 -14.46
CA SER A 200 6.54 -14.41 -14.79
C SER A 200 5.17 -14.87 -15.29
N ARG A 201 4.20 -13.95 -15.37
CA ARG A 201 2.85 -14.18 -15.90
C ARG A 201 2.79 -13.80 -17.36
#